data_AF-A0A562ZU95-F1
#
_entry.id   AF-A0A562ZU95-F1
#
_cell.length_a   1.000
_cell.length_b   1.000
_cell.length_c   1.000
_cell.angle_alpha   90.00
_cell.angle_beta   90.00
_cell.angle_gamma   90.00
#
_symmetry.space_group_name_H-M   'P 1'
#
loop_
_entity.id
_entity.type
_entity.pdbx_description
1 polymer ?
#
loop_
_entity_poly.entity_id
_entity_poly.type
_entity_poly.pdbx_seq_one_letter_code
_entity_poly.pdbx_strand_id
1 'polypeptide(L)'
;MFNFDQAKKTRIDIEAKIVSLTTDLQACRAERQAIFGGPAARADVKAMLSKWIDAKAAAFPGALRGRLASFIQTPSTLLNERLVRQEIALPDVDTVLCAALGDQLKVALAKAVDEIVEWPVGPPGLPLAQRGAAVDKVDEKIAALDAERNDLIERARDAGLMLDV
;
A
#
# COMPACT_ATOMS: atom_id res chain seq x y z
N MET A 1 48.84 1.96 32.76
CA MET A 1 48.09 3.10 33.36
C MET A 1 46.77 3.17 32.60
N PHE A 2 45.63 3.00 33.26
CA PHE A 2 44.33 3.05 32.61
C PHE A 2 43.97 4.51 32.31
N ASN A 3 43.64 4.84 31.05
CA ASN A 3 43.32 6.20 30.65
C ASN A 3 41.82 6.48 30.81
N PHE A 4 41.43 6.89 32.02
CA PHE A 4 40.04 7.17 32.38
C PHE A 4 39.41 8.28 31.51
N ASP A 5 40.18 9.29 31.12
CA ASP A 5 39.67 10.41 30.31
C ASP A 5 39.28 9.95 28.90
N GLN A 6 40.05 9.03 28.32
CA GLN A 6 39.76 8.45 27.02
C GLN A 6 38.51 7.56 27.06
N ALA A 7 38.37 6.73 28.10
CA ALA A 7 37.18 5.89 28.29
C ALA A 7 35.90 6.73 28.48
N LYS A 8 35.98 7.82 29.25
CA LYS A 8 34.87 8.76 29.44
C LYS A 8 34.47 9.45 28.14
N LYS A 9 35.45 9.89 27.34
CA LYS A 9 35.19 10.51 26.04
C LYS A 9 34.52 9.53 25.07
N THR A 10 35.04 8.30 24.97
CA THR A 10 34.43 7.25 24.14
C THR A 10 32.98 6.96 24.54
N ARG A 11 32.69 6.92 25.85
CA ARG A 11 31.31 6.76 26.33
C ARG A 11 30.40 7.90 25.85
N ILE A 12 30.82 9.15 26.05
CA ILE A 12 30.04 10.33 25.65
C ILE A 12 29.81 10.34 24.14
N ASP A 13 30.82 10.01 23.34
CA ASP A 13 30.73 9.97 21.89
C ASP A 13 29.73 8.89 21.41
N ILE A 14 29.72 7.72 22.06
CA ILE A 14 28.77 6.63 21.77
C ILE A 14 27.35 7.05 22.16
N GLU A 15 27.14 7.61 23.35
CA GLU A 15 25.82 8.09 23.79
C GLU A 15 25.27 9.15 22.84
N ALA A 16 26.09 10.14 22.45
CA ALA A 16 25.71 11.17 21.49
C ALA A 16 25.32 10.57 20.12
N LYS A 17 26.08 9.57 19.65
CA LYS A 17 25.78 8.88 18.38
C LYS A 17 24.48 8.08 18.46
N ILE A 18 24.21 7.39 19.56
CA ILE A 18 22.96 6.65 19.75
C ILE A 18 21.75 7.60 19.80
N VAL A 19 21.88 8.74 20.48
CA VAL A 19 20.83 9.78 20.49
C VAL A 19 20.57 10.28 19.07
N SER A 20 21.61 10.60 18.30
CA SER A 20 21.48 11.01 16.90
C SER A 20 20.74 9.96 16.06
N LEU A 21 21.15 8.69 16.14
CA LEU A 21 20.49 7.60 15.40
C LEU A 21 19.03 7.43 15.81
N THR A 22 18.70 7.63 17.09
CA THR A 22 17.32 7.58 17.58
C THR A 22 16.48 8.72 17.00
N THR A 23 17.04 9.93 16.93
CA THR A 23 16.38 11.07 16.27
C THR A 23 16.18 10.81 14.77
N ASP A 24 17.18 10.28 14.07
CA ASP A 24 17.07 9.95 12.65
C ASP A 24 16.01 8.86 12.40
N LEU A 25 15.95 7.84 13.26
CA LEU A 25 14.90 6.81 13.22
C LEU A 25 13.49 7.40 13.41
N GLN A 26 13.33 8.35 14.34
CA GLN A 26 12.05 9.04 14.53
C GLN A 26 11.67 9.86 13.29
N ALA A 27 12.63 10.56 12.69
CA ALA A 27 12.42 11.32 11.46
C ALA A 27 12.00 10.40 10.30
N CYS A 28 12.68 9.27 10.09
CA CYS A 28 12.30 8.30 9.06
C CYS A 28 10.92 7.68 9.31
N ARG A 29 10.55 7.37 10.56
CA ARG A 29 9.20 6.88 10.88
C ARG A 29 8.12 7.92 10.60
N ALA A 30 8.40 9.19 10.90
CA ALA A 30 7.50 10.29 10.56
C ALA A 30 7.38 10.48 9.03
N GLU A 31 8.49 10.38 8.30
CA GLU A 31 8.51 10.41 6.83
C GLU A 31 7.65 9.28 6.25
N ARG A 32 7.84 8.04 6.74
CA ARG A 32 7.02 6.89 6.35
C ARG A 32 5.54 7.13 6.58
N GLN A 33 5.18 7.66 7.75
CA GLN A 33 3.79 8.00 8.07
C GLN A 33 3.23 9.09 7.17
N ALA A 34 4.04 10.10 6.81
CA ALA A 34 3.64 11.16 5.88
C ALA A 34 3.38 10.63 4.47
N ILE A 35 4.18 9.66 3.99
CA ILE A 35 3.98 9.02 2.68
C ILE A 35 2.64 8.26 2.64
N PHE A 36 2.33 7.49 3.69
CA PHE A 36 1.06 6.77 3.79
C PHE A 36 -0.14 7.69 4.00
N GLY A 37 -0.01 8.64 4.93
CA GLY A 37 -1.08 9.54 5.37
C GLY A 37 -1.36 10.69 4.42
N GLY A 38 -0.49 10.94 3.44
CA GLY A 38 -0.69 12.01 2.47
C GLY A 38 -1.96 11.81 1.63
N PRO A 39 -2.73 12.86 1.33
CA PRO A 39 -3.92 12.72 0.49
C PRO A 39 -3.55 12.31 -0.93
N ALA A 40 -4.36 11.45 -1.55
CA ALA A 40 -4.18 11.07 -2.95
C ALA A 40 -4.50 12.26 -3.86
N ALA A 41 -3.78 12.39 -4.97
CA ALA A 41 -4.17 13.33 -6.02
C ALA A 41 -5.48 12.87 -6.67
N ARG A 42 -6.35 13.81 -7.05
CA ARG A 42 -7.58 13.48 -7.80
C ARG A 42 -7.28 12.67 -9.07
N ALA A 43 -6.19 13.01 -9.76
CA ALA A 43 -5.74 12.29 -10.95
C ALA A 43 -5.43 10.82 -10.67
N ASP A 44 -4.78 10.51 -9.53
CA ASP A 44 -4.48 9.14 -9.15
C ASP A 44 -5.75 8.35 -8.84
N VAL A 45 -6.71 8.97 -8.14
CA VAL A 45 -8.00 8.34 -7.82
C VAL A 45 -8.78 8.03 -9.09
N LYS A 46 -8.84 8.97 -10.05
CA LYS A 46 -9.46 8.73 -11.37
C LYS A 46 -8.77 7.59 -12.12
N ALA A 47 -7.44 7.58 -12.16
CA ALA A 47 -6.69 6.52 -12.82
C ALA A 47 -6.92 5.16 -12.16
N MET A 48 -7.00 5.11 -10.83
CA MET A 48 -7.32 3.89 -10.07
C MET A 48 -8.73 3.38 -10.40
N LEU A 49 -9.73 4.26 -10.41
CA LEU A 49 -11.12 3.90 -10.76
C LEU A 49 -11.21 3.35 -12.19
N SER A 50 -10.55 4.00 -13.15
CA SER A 50 -10.51 3.52 -14.53
C SER A 50 -9.88 2.13 -14.63
N LYS A 51 -8.74 1.90 -13.98
CA LYS A 51 -8.09 0.58 -13.94
C LYS A 51 -8.98 -0.49 -13.30
N TRP A 52 -9.70 -0.14 -12.23
CA TRP A 52 -10.63 -1.04 -11.57
C TRP A 52 -11.79 -1.44 -12.50
N ILE A 53 -12.38 -0.49 -13.22
CA ILE A 53 -13.42 -0.76 -14.23
C ILE A 53 -12.87 -1.69 -15.32
N ASP A 54 -11.68 -1.39 -15.84
CA ASP A 54 -11.07 -2.20 -16.91
C ASP A 54 -10.78 -3.63 -16.46
N ALA A 55 -10.28 -3.81 -15.23
CA ALA A 55 -10.03 -5.14 -14.66
C ALA A 55 -11.34 -5.93 -14.48
N LYS A 56 -12.40 -5.29 -13.98
CA LYS A 56 -13.72 -5.92 -13.85
C LYS A 56 -14.30 -6.28 -15.21
N ALA A 57 -14.27 -5.38 -16.18
CA ALA A 57 -14.73 -5.64 -17.55
C ALA A 57 -13.98 -6.82 -18.19
N ALA A 58 -12.65 -6.89 -18.01
CA ALA A 58 -11.82 -7.96 -18.55
C ALA A 58 -12.13 -9.35 -17.94
N ALA A 59 -12.67 -9.41 -16.72
CA ALA A 59 -13.07 -10.66 -16.08
C ALA A 59 -14.40 -11.22 -16.64
N PHE A 60 -15.23 -10.38 -17.27
CA PHE A 60 -16.57 -10.75 -17.72
C PHE A 60 -16.60 -11.92 -18.71
N PRO A 61 -15.77 -11.99 -19.78
CA PRO A 61 -15.79 -13.12 -20.71
C PRO A 61 -15.50 -14.46 -20.03
N GLY A 62 -14.59 -14.48 -19.06
CA GLY A 62 -14.27 -15.68 -18.28
C GLY A 62 -15.45 -16.12 -17.42
N ALA A 63 -16.05 -15.18 -16.69
CA ALA A 63 -17.25 -15.44 -15.91
C ALA A 63 -18.38 -15.99 -16.79
N LEU A 64 -18.67 -15.32 -17.90
CA LEU A 64 -19.72 -15.70 -18.84
C LEU A 64 -19.48 -17.09 -19.43
N ARG A 65 -18.25 -17.39 -19.90
CA ARG A 65 -17.91 -18.72 -20.44
C ARG A 65 -18.12 -19.84 -19.45
N GLY A 66 -17.65 -19.68 -18.20
CA GLY A 66 -17.83 -20.69 -17.16
C GLY A 66 -19.30 -21.05 -16.92
N ARG A 67 -20.21 -20.09 -17.18
CA ARG A 67 -21.65 -20.28 -17.02
C ARG A 67 -22.31 -20.82 -18.27
N LEU A 68 -21.92 -20.33 -19.44
CA LEU A 68 -22.40 -20.88 -20.71
C LEU A 68 -21.98 -22.35 -20.89
N ALA A 69 -20.86 -22.77 -20.29
CA ALA A 69 -20.41 -24.16 -20.33
C ALA A 69 -21.46 -25.16 -19.82
N SER A 70 -22.22 -24.82 -18.77
CA SER A 70 -23.28 -25.69 -18.26
C SER A 70 -24.43 -25.82 -19.26
N PHE A 71 -24.74 -24.76 -20.01
CA PHE A 71 -25.76 -24.80 -21.06
C PHE A 71 -25.31 -25.54 -22.32
N ILE A 72 -24.02 -25.45 -22.67
CA ILE A 72 -23.46 -26.11 -23.84
C ILE A 72 -23.41 -27.64 -23.64
N GLN A 73 -23.18 -28.11 -22.40
CA GLN A 73 -23.02 -29.53 -22.09
C GLN A 73 -24.30 -30.24 -21.64
N THR A 74 -25.38 -29.51 -21.34
CA THR A 74 -26.62 -30.12 -20.83
C THR A 74 -27.61 -30.39 -21.98
N PRO A 75 -28.15 -31.62 -22.12
CA PRO A 75 -29.20 -31.90 -23.11
C PRO A 75 -30.43 -31.02 -22.87
N SER A 76 -31.04 -30.55 -23.95
CA SER A 76 -32.05 -29.47 -24.00
C SER A 76 -33.27 -29.68 -23.10
N THR A 77 -33.60 -30.92 -22.73
CA THR A 77 -34.72 -31.26 -21.83
C THR A 77 -34.47 -30.92 -20.36
N LEU A 78 -33.24 -30.99 -19.87
CA LEU A 78 -32.86 -30.67 -18.48
C LEU A 78 -32.58 -29.18 -18.25
N LEU A 79 -32.41 -28.43 -19.33
CA LEU A 79 -32.02 -27.02 -19.32
C LEU A 79 -33.14 -26.12 -18.77
N ASN A 80 -34.41 -26.45 -19.09
CA ASN A 80 -35.59 -25.75 -18.56
C ASN A 80 -35.76 -25.95 -17.04
N GLU A 81 -35.48 -27.14 -16.51
CA GLU A 81 -35.59 -27.36 -15.05
C GLU A 81 -34.55 -26.57 -14.25
N ARG A 82 -33.31 -26.43 -14.75
CA ARG A 82 -32.24 -25.71 -14.03
C ARG A 82 -32.39 -24.19 -14.10
N LEU A 83 -32.92 -23.66 -15.20
CA LEU A 83 -33.28 -22.24 -15.33
C LEU A 83 -34.40 -21.86 -14.34
N VAL A 84 -35.42 -22.70 -14.21
CA VAL A 84 -36.55 -22.48 -13.28
C VAL A 84 -36.13 -22.58 -11.82
N ARG A 85 -35.13 -23.41 -11.49
CA ARG A 85 -34.61 -23.58 -10.12
C ARG A 85 -33.59 -22.53 -9.67
N GLN A 86 -33.31 -21.49 -10.47
CA GLN A 86 -32.31 -20.45 -10.17
C GLN A 86 -30.90 -20.98 -9.80
N GLU A 87 -30.53 -22.20 -10.22
CA GLU A 87 -29.19 -22.75 -9.94
C GLU A 87 -28.06 -22.02 -10.69
N ILE A 88 -28.41 -21.10 -11.58
CA ILE A 88 -27.46 -20.28 -12.32
C ILE A 88 -27.29 -18.97 -11.56
N ALA A 89 -26.27 -18.93 -10.70
CA ALA A 89 -25.78 -17.66 -10.16
C ALA A 89 -25.51 -16.71 -11.33
N LEU A 90 -25.92 -15.44 -11.29
CA LEU A 90 -25.66 -14.39 -12.31
C LEU A 90 -24.31 -13.68 -12.06
N PRO A 91 -23.65 -13.08 -13.09
CA PRO A 91 -22.32 -12.54 -12.88
C PRO A 91 -22.48 -11.37 -11.92
N ASP A 92 -21.46 -11.14 -11.11
CA ASP A 92 -21.44 -9.99 -10.24
C ASP A 92 -21.89 -8.74 -11.02
N VAL A 93 -22.90 -8.03 -10.51
CA VAL A 93 -23.58 -6.95 -11.25
C VAL A 93 -22.57 -5.91 -11.69
N ASP A 94 -21.58 -5.60 -10.83
CA ASP A 94 -20.49 -4.68 -11.13
C ASP A 94 -19.67 -5.14 -12.34
N THR A 95 -19.43 -6.44 -12.47
CA THR A 95 -18.69 -7.02 -13.60
C THR A 95 -19.47 -6.88 -14.91
N VAL A 96 -20.79 -7.09 -14.87
CA VAL A 96 -21.67 -6.90 -16.04
C VAL A 96 -21.72 -5.43 -16.43
N LEU A 97 -21.90 -4.54 -15.46
CA LEU A 97 -21.98 -3.09 -15.69
C LEU A 97 -20.65 -2.54 -16.22
N CYS A 98 -19.51 -2.96 -15.67
CA CYS A 98 -18.19 -2.56 -16.16
C CYS A 98 -17.95 -3.05 -17.61
N ALA A 99 -18.37 -4.27 -17.94
CA ALA A 99 -18.23 -4.81 -19.29
C ALA A 99 -19.15 -4.12 -20.31
N ALA A 100 -20.38 -3.77 -19.91
CA ALA A 100 -21.37 -3.18 -20.80
C ALA A 100 -21.25 -1.65 -20.95
N LEU A 101 -20.88 -0.95 -19.87
CA LEU A 101 -20.92 0.51 -19.75
C LEU A 101 -19.58 1.11 -19.31
N GLY A 102 -18.47 0.38 -19.50
CA GLY A 102 -17.17 0.74 -18.94
C GLY A 102 -16.73 2.17 -19.24
N ASP A 103 -16.85 2.62 -20.49
CA ASP A 103 -16.45 3.97 -20.87
C ASP A 103 -17.35 5.05 -20.26
N GLN A 104 -18.67 4.83 -20.22
CA GLN A 104 -19.61 5.75 -19.59
C GLN A 104 -19.38 5.83 -18.07
N LEU A 105 -19.09 4.70 -17.42
CA LEU A 105 -18.77 4.63 -16.00
C LEU A 105 -17.48 5.38 -15.69
N LYS A 106 -16.42 5.23 -16.49
CA LYS A 106 -15.17 5.98 -16.31
C LYS A 106 -15.39 7.49 -16.37
N VAL A 107 -16.15 7.96 -17.36
CA VAL A 107 -16.47 9.39 -17.51
C VAL A 107 -17.32 9.90 -16.33
N ALA A 108 -18.38 9.16 -15.98
CA ALA A 108 -19.27 9.55 -14.88
C ALA A 108 -18.54 9.59 -13.53
N LEU A 109 -17.72 8.58 -13.22
CA LEU A 109 -16.93 8.55 -11.99
C LEU A 109 -15.83 9.61 -11.98
N ALA A 110 -15.16 9.87 -13.11
CA ALA A 110 -14.17 10.93 -13.20
C ALA A 110 -14.79 12.31 -12.90
N LYS A 111 -15.99 12.57 -13.43
CA LYS A 111 -16.77 13.78 -13.12
C LYS A 111 -17.18 13.83 -11.66
N ALA A 112 -17.69 12.73 -11.11
CA ALA A 112 -18.04 12.65 -9.69
C ALA A 112 -16.85 12.98 -8.78
N VAL A 113 -15.63 12.50 -9.11
CA VAL A 113 -14.40 12.84 -8.38
C VAL A 113 -14.07 14.33 -8.45
N ASP A 114 -14.31 14.98 -9.59
CA ASP A 114 -14.09 16.43 -9.71
C ASP A 114 -15.04 17.27 -8.86
N GLU A 115 -16.27 16.77 -8.69
CA GLU A 115 -17.36 17.42 -7.94
C GLU A 115 -17.27 17.21 -6.42
N ILE A 116 -16.36 16.38 -5.92
CA ILE A 116 -16.15 16.21 -4.47
C ILE A 116 -15.65 17.54 -3.88
N VAL A 117 -16.54 18.21 -3.14
CA VAL A 117 -16.30 19.53 -2.53
C VAL A 117 -15.23 19.45 -1.43
N GLU A 118 -15.31 18.41 -0.59
CA GLU A 118 -14.39 18.18 0.52
C GLU A 118 -13.22 17.29 0.09
N TRP A 119 -12.37 17.81 -0.82
CA TRP A 119 -11.08 17.16 -1.06
C TRP A 119 -10.08 17.58 0.03
N PRO A 120 -9.26 16.65 0.57
CA PRO A 120 -8.28 17.00 1.59
C PRO A 120 -7.48 18.24 1.21
N VAL A 121 -7.49 19.24 2.09
CA VAL A 121 -6.84 20.52 1.86
C VAL A 121 -5.35 20.37 2.15
N GLY A 122 -4.53 20.50 1.12
CA GLY A 122 -3.07 20.40 1.21
C GLY A 122 -2.44 20.09 -0.15
N PRO A 123 -1.11 20.24 -0.29
CA PRO A 123 -0.44 19.74 -1.47
C PRO A 123 -0.71 18.23 -1.60
N PRO A 124 -0.97 17.73 -2.83
CA PRO A 124 -1.12 16.29 -3.02
C PRO A 124 0.13 15.59 -2.49
N GLY A 125 -0.08 14.50 -1.76
CA GLY A 125 1.03 13.62 -1.37
C GLY A 125 1.70 13.01 -2.59
N LEU A 126 2.72 12.18 -2.37
CA LEU A 126 3.36 11.43 -3.46
C LEU A 126 2.30 10.70 -4.30
N PRO A 127 2.48 10.63 -5.64
CA PRO A 127 1.59 9.88 -6.50
C PRO A 127 1.42 8.45 -6.01
N LEU A 128 0.20 7.91 -6.02
CA LEU A 128 -0.08 6.57 -5.47
C LEU A 128 0.87 5.49 -6.03
N ALA A 129 1.19 5.56 -7.32
CA ALA A 129 2.11 4.62 -7.98
C ALA A 129 3.55 4.65 -7.43
N GLN A 130 3.97 5.77 -6.84
CA GLN A 130 5.32 5.96 -6.30
C GLN A 130 5.40 5.70 -4.78
N ARG A 131 4.26 5.66 -4.08
CA ARG A 131 4.24 5.50 -2.62
C ARG A 131 4.89 4.21 -2.15
N GLY A 132 4.64 3.09 -2.84
CA GLY A 132 5.25 1.79 -2.49
C GLY A 132 6.78 1.86 -2.48
N ALA A 133 7.37 2.25 -3.61
CA ALA A 133 8.83 2.38 -3.72
C ALA A 133 9.42 3.41 -2.74
N ALA A 134 8.69 4.49 -2.44
CA ALA A 134 9.12 5.47 -1.45
C ALA A 134 9.10 4.90 -0.02
N VAL A 135 8.09 4.11 0.33
CA VAL A 135 8.01 3.40 1.62
C VAL A 135 9.13 2.38 1.73
N ASP A 136 9.36 1.56 0.70
CA ASP A 136 10.42 0.55 0.70
C ASP A 136 11.79 1.18 0.97
N LYS A 137 12.08 2.31 0.31
CA LYS A 137 13.32 3.06 0.52
C LYS A 137 13.45 3.61 1.95
N VAL A 138 12.36 4.03 2.57
CA VAL A 138 12.37 4.50 3.96
C VAL A 138 12.52 3.32 4.93
N ASP A 139 11.89 2.19 4.65
CA ASP A 139 12.00 0.97 5.46
C ASP A 139 13.43 0.39 5.40
N GLU A 140 14.10 0.44 4.25
CA GLU A 140 15.53 0.11 4.12
C GLU A 140 16.40 1.01 5.00
N LYS A 141 16.16 2.32 5.00
CA LYS A 141 16.89 3.27 5.86
C LYS A 141 16.65 3.00 7.34
N ILE A 142 15.40 2.73 7.72
CA ILE A 142 15.05 2.39 9.11
C ILE A 142 15.80 1.13 9.54
N ALA A 143 15.81 0.08 8.71
CA ALA A 143 16.53 -1.15 9.01
C ALA A 143 18.03 -0.92 9.16
N ALA A 144 18.64 -0.11 8.29
CA ALA A 144 20.06 0.23 8.37
C ALA A 144 20.41 1.02 9.65
N LEU A 145 19.63 2.06 9.97
CA LEU A 145 19.84 2.89 11.16
C LEU A 145 19.62 2.11 12.46
N ASP A 146 18.62 1.22 12.49
CA ASP A 146 18.33 0.39 13.66
C ASP A 146 19.43 -0.68 13.86
N ALA A 147 19.95 -1.26 12.77
CA ALA A 147 21.10 -2.15 12.82
C ALA A 147 22.35 -1.43 13.36
N GLU A 148 22.68 -0.23 12.85
CA GLU A 148 23.82 0.57 13.34
C GLU A 148 23.65 0.93 14.83
N ARG A 149 22.44 1.31 15.25
CA ARG A 149 22.14 1.63 16.64
C ARG A 149 22.34 0.42 17.55
N ASN A 150 21.81 -0.74 17.17
CA ASN A 150 21.88 -1.95 17.99
C ASN A 150 23.32 -2.48 18.08
N ASP A 151 24.07 -2.42 16.98
CA ASP A 151 25.50 -2.78 16.95
C ASP A 151 26.34 -1.84 17.85
N LEU A 152 26.07 -0.53 17.88
CA LEU A 152 26.74 0.38 18.81
C LEU A 152 26.43 0.07 20.27
N ILE A 153 25.17 -0.26 20.59
CA ILE A 153 24.75 -0.65 21.95
C ILE A 153 25.45 -1.96 22.37
N GLU A 154 25.52 -2.94 21.47
CA GLU A 154 26.18 -4.23 21.73
C GLU A 154 27.68 -4.04 21.95
N ARG A 155 28.38 -3.30 21.08
CA ARG A 155 29.81 -2.99 21.25
C ARG A 155 30.10 -2.25 22.54
N ALA A 156 29.23 -1.31 22.94
CA ALA A 156 29.40 -0.59 24.20
C ALA A 156 29.23 -1.53 25.41
N ARG A 157 28.24 -2.42 25.36
CA ARG A 157 28.03 -3.45 26.38
C ARG A 157 29.24 -4.39 26.49
N ASP A 158 29.76 -4.87 25.37
CA ASP A 158 30.94 -5.75 25.32
C ASP A 158 32.21 -5.06 25.86
N ALA A 159 32.31 -3.74 25.65
CA ALA A 159 33.37 -2.91 26.23
C ALA A 159 33.17 -2.60 27.72
N GLY A 160 32.09 -3.07 28.35
CA GLY A 160 31.77 -2.79 29.76
C GLY A 160 31.30 -1.36 30.02
N LEU A 161 30.87 -0.63 28.99
CA LEU A 161 30.33 0.72 29.12
C LEU A 161 28.84 0.62 29.49
N MET A 162 28.50 1.09 30.69
CA MET A 162 27.10 1.36 31.06
C MET A 162 26.68 2.64 30.33
N LEU A 163 25.77 2.49 29.35
CA LEU A 163 25.20 3.62 28.63
C LEU A 163 23.88 4.04 29.27
N ASP A 164 23.66 5.34 29.44
CA ASP A 164 22.38 5.91 29.92
C ASP A 164 21.50 6.30 28.72
N VAL A 165 21.12 5.33 27.88
CA VAL A 165 20.29 5.55 26.66
C VAL A 165 18.85 5.10 26.85
#